data_AF-A0A2W5Z332-F1
#
_entry.id   AF-A0A2W5Z332-F1
#
_cell.length_a   1.000
_cell.length_b   1.000
_cell.length_c   1.000
_cell.angle_alpha   90.00
_cell.angle_beta   90.00
_cell.angle_gamma   90.00
#
_symmetry.space_group_name_H-M   'P 1'
#
loop_
_entity.id
_entity.type
_entity.pdbx_description
1 polymer ?
#
loop_
_entity_poly.entity_id
_entity_poly.type
_entity_poly.pdbx_seq_one_letter_code
_entity_poly.pdbx_strand_id
1 'polypeptide(L)'
;MEMERTGNVRPVAIEDEMRSAYIDYAMSVIVARALPDVRDGLKPVHRRILYTMHEMGLRSTAAYRKCAGVVGEAMAKYHPHGDLALYDTLVRLAQDFSLRYPLVDGQGNFGSIDGDPAAAMRYTEARLAAISDEMLADIEKETVDFVDNYDGRLREPTVLPARLPNLLINGSSGIAVGMAT
;
A
#
# COMPACT_ATOMS: atom_id res chain seq x y z
N MET A 1 -23.23 34.11 36.72
CA MET A 1 -22.06 33.77 35.89
C MET A 1 -22.59 33.40 34.53
N GLU A 2 -22.52 34.32 33.57
CA GLU A 2 -22.81 34.01 32.17
C GLU A 2 -21.78 32.98 31.69
N MET A 3 -22.28 31.83 31.20
CA MET A 3 -21.45 30.91 30.43
C MET A 3 -20.98 31.63 29.17
N GLU A 4 -19.68 31.82 29.03
CA GLU A 4 -19.05 32.20 27.76
C GLU A 4 -19.59 31.28 26.66
N ARG A 5 -20.21 31.87 25.64
CA ARG A 5 -20.64 31.15 24.44
C ARG A 5 -19.38 30.62 23.74
N THR A 6 -19.12 29.34 23.91
CA THR A 6 -18.11 28.57 23.19
C THR A 6 -18.44 28.55 21.69
N GLY A 7 -17.95 29.53 20.94
CA GLY A 7 -17.93 29.52 19.48
C GLY A 7 -19.28 29.41 18.77
N ASN A 8 -19.22 29.22 17.45
CA ASN A 8 -20.39 29.09 16.58
C ASN A 8 -20.88 27.63 16.59
N VAL A 9 -21.70 27.25 17.56
CA VAL A 9 -22.21 25.86 17.72
C VAL A 9 -23.32 25.60 16.73
N ARG A 10 -23.12 24.63 15.83
CA ARG A 10 -24.15 24.13 14.91
C ARG A 10 -24.74 22.84 15.47
N PRO A 11 -26.03 22.80 15.85
CA PRO A 11 -26.66 21.55 16.26
C PRO A 11 -26.74 20.59 15.06
N VAL A 12 -26.36 19.33 15.28
CA VAL A 12 -26.43 18.25 14.29
C VAL A 12 -27.23 17.11 14.90
N ALA A 13 -28.13 16.50 14.12
CA ALA A 13 -28.86 15.33 14.56
C ALA A 13 -27.91 14.13 14.65
N ILE A 14 -27.95 13.41 15.77
CA ILE A 14 -27.05 12.28 16.00
C ILE A 14 -27.21 11.18 14.93
N GLU A 15 -28.43 10.96 14.44
CA GLU A 15 -28.72 9.98 13.40
C GLU A 15 -28.05 10.33 12.07
N ASP A 16 -28.05 11.62 11.71
CA ASP A 16 -27.42 12.12 10.48
C ASP A 16 -25.90 12.08 10.57
N GLU A 17 -25.33 12.46 11.71
CA GLU A 17 -23.89 12.42 11.96
C GLU A 17 -23.38 10.97 11.96
N MET A 18 -24.06 10.07 12.68
CA MET A 18 -23.72 8.65 12.74
C MET A 18 -23.76 8.01 11.35
N ARG A 19 -24.80 8.30 10.55
CA ARG A 19 -24.93 7.78 9.19
C ARG A 19 -23.80 8.28 8.30
N SER A 20 -23.52 9.58 8.33
CA SER A 20 -22.51 10.20 7.46
C SER A 20 -21.11 9.70 7.81
N ALA A 21 -20.73 9.76 9.10
CA ALA A 21 -19.43 9.30 9.56
C ALA A 21 -19.21 7.80 9.29
N TYR A 22 -20.25 6.98 9.45
CA TYR A 22 -20.16 5.55 9.15
C TYR A 22 -19.98 5.28 7.65
N ILE A 23 -20.74 5.96 6.79
CA ILE A 23 -20.64 5.79 5.33
C ILE A 23 -19.28 6.25 4.83
N ASP A 24 -18.78 7.39 5.30
CA ASP A 24 -17.46 7.92 4.89
C ASP A 24 -16.33 6.95 5.27
N TYR A 25 -16.37 6.44 6.50
CA TYR A 25 -15.42 5.42 6.94
C TYR A 25 -15.54 4.13 6.12
N ALA A 26 -16.76 3.60 5.94
CA ALA A 26 -17.00 2.37 5.20
C ALA A 26 -16.50 2.46 3.75
N MET A 27 -16.81 3.55 3.07
CA MET A 27 -16.35 3.80 1.69
C MET A 27 -14.83 3.92 1.63
N SER A 28 -14.19 4.62 2.57
CA SER A 28 -12.73 4.71 2.61
C SER A 28 -12.06 3.34 2.78
N VAL A 29 -12.64 2.46 3.59
CA VAL A 29 -12.11 1.10 3.82
C VAL A 29 -12.31 0.23 2.58
N ILE A 30 -13.49 0.25 1.96
CA ILE A 30 -13.81 -0.57 0.78
C ILE A 30 -12.92 -0.18 -0.39
N VAL A 31 -12.86 1.12 -0.72
CA VAL A 31 -12.21 1.60 -1.96
C VAL A 31 -10.71 1.76 -1.81
N ALA A 32 -10.24 2.27 -0.68
CA ALA A 32 -8.85 2.73 -0.52
C ALA A 32 -8.00 1.88 0.42
N ARG A 33 -8.50 0.73 0.92
CA ARG A 33 -7.75 -0.09 1.87
C ARG A 33 -7.88 -1.60 1.65
N ALA A 34 -9.09 -2.13 1.74
CA ALA A 34 -9.30 -3.54 1.97
C ALA A 34 -9.30 -4.39 0.70
N LEU A 35 -9.89 -3.88 -0.39
CA LEU A 35 -10.06 -4.61 -1.64
C LEU A 35 -8.96 -4.24 -2.65
N PRO A 36 -8.47 -5.20 -3.45
CA PRO A 36 -7.57 -4.91 -4.56
C PRO A 36 -8.32 -4.27 -5.74
N ASP A 37 -7.59 -3.56 -6.60
CA ASP A 37 -8.12 -3.19 -7.92
C ASP A 37 -8.05 -4.40 -8.87
N VAL A 38 -9.09 -4.62 -9.67
CA VAL A 38 -9.16 -5.77 -10.60
C VAL A 38 -8.09 -5.72 -11.70
N ARG A 39 -7.65 -4.50 -12.07
CA ARG A 39 -6.74 -4.26 -13.21
C ARG A 39 -5.31 -4.71 -12.90
N ASP A 40 -4.84 -4.49 -11.67
CA ASP A 40 -3.49 -4.86 -11.26
C ASP A 40 -3.43 -5.89 -10.12
N GLY A 41 -4.56 -6.20 -9.50
CA GLY A 41 -4.66 -7.12 -8.37
C GLY A 41 -4.04 -6.60 -7.08
N LEU A 42 -3.80 -5.28 -6.97
CA LEU A 42 -3.09 -4.68 -5.85
C LEU A 42 -4.00 -3.78 -5.00
N LYS A 43 -3.80 -3.85 -3.69
CA LYS A 43 -4.28 -2.83 -2.74
C LYS A 43 -3.38 -1.59 -2.82
N PRO A 44 -3.85 -0.42 -2.38
CA PRO A 44 -3.07 0.82 -2.45
C PRO A 44 -1.70 0.73 -1.77
N VAL A 45 -1.59 0.03 -0.63
CA VAL A 45 -0.31 -0.15 0.06
C VAL A 45 0.72 -0.94 -0.76
N HIS A 46 0.30 -2.02 -1.45
CA HIS A 46 1.20 -2.78 -2.32
C HIS A 46 1.69 -1.91 -3.48
N ARG A 47 0.76 -1.19 -4.14
CA ARG A 47 1.06 -0.31 -5.27
C ARG A 47 2.08 0.77 -4.90
N ARG A 48 1.86 1.43 -3.77
CA ARG A 48 2.76 2.48 -3.25
C ARG A 48 4.15 1.95 -2.95
N ILE A 49 4.28 0.74 -2.37
CA ILE A 49 5.59 0.13 -2.13
C ILE A 49 6.31 -0.15 -3.44
N LEU A 50 5.66 -0.84 -4.39
CA LEU A 50 6.27 -1.19 -5.67
C LEU A 50 6.65 0.06 -6.48
N TYR A 51 5.78 1.08 -6.49
CA TYR A 51 6.05 2.36 -7.15
C TYR A 51 7.20 3.12 -6.47
N THR A 52 7.24 3.17 -5.13
CA THR A 52 8.35 3.78 -4.39
C THR A 52 9.68 3.09 -4.73
N MET A 53 9.71 1.75 -4.71
CA MET A 53 10.90 0.98 -5.08
C MET A 53 11.30 1.24 -6.54
N HIS A 54 10.31 1.44 -7.42
CA HIS A 54 10.55 1.83 -8.80
C HIS A 54 11.22 3.21 -8.91
N GLU A 55 10.68 4.23 -8.25
CA GLU A 55 11.25 5.59 -8.27
C GLU A 55 12.65 5.65 -7.63
N MET A 56 12.89 4.84 -6.61
CA MET A 56 14.21 4.70 -5.99
C MET A 56 15.24 3.97 -6.86
N GLY A 57 14.84 3.47 -8.04
CA GLY A 57 15.70 2.72 -8.95
C GLY A 57 16.03 1.30 -8.46
N LEU A 58 15.26 0.74 -7.52
CA LEU A 58 15.47 -0.60 -6.96
C LEU A 58 14.94 -1.70 -7.88
N ARG A 59 15.35 -1.67 -9.15
CA ARG A 59 15.06 -2.70 -10.15
C ARG A 59 15.58 -4.07 -9.70
N SER A 60 15.14 -5.13 -10.36
CA SER A 60 15.55 -6.50 -10.06
C SER A 60 17.06 -6.76 -10.17
N THR A 61 17.76 -5.96 -10.98
CA THR A 61 19.21 -6.03 -11.17
C THR A 61 20.00 -5.12 -10.23
N ALA A 62 19.33 -4.24 -9.48
CA ALA A 62 19.98 -3.30 -8.57
C ALA A 62 20.51 -4.00 -7.32
N ALA A 63 21.41 -3.33 -6.60
CA ALA A 63 21.83 -3.77 -5.27
C ALA A 63 20.66 -3.69 -4.27
N TYR A 64 20.64 -4.59 -3.29
CA TYR A 64 19.67 -4.54 -2.20
C TYR A 64 19.80 -3.24 -1.40
N ARG A 65 18.67 -2.75 -0.90
CA ARG A 65 18.63 -1.54 -0.07
C ARG A 65 17.84 -1.81 1.21
N LYS A 66 18.27 -1.19 2.31
CA LYS A 66 17.62 -1.31 3.62
C LYS A 66 16.12 -1.07 3.52
N CYS A 67 15.31 -1.98 4.06
CA CYS A 67 13.85 -1.88 4.07
C CYS A 67 13.39 -0.61 4.78
N ALA A 68 14.10 -0.17 5.83
CA ALA A 68 13.85 1.10 6.50
C ALA A 68 13.86 2.31 5.55
N GLY A 69 14.73 2.30 4.53
CA GLY A 69 14.77 3.36 3.52
C GLY A 69 13.55 3.34 2.61
N VAL A 70 13.13 2.16 2.14
CA VAL A 70 11.94 1.99 1.28
C VAL A 70 10.67 2.39 2.04
N VAL A 71 10.51 1.92 3.28
CA VAL A 71 9.37 2.23 4.14
C VAL A 71 9.30 3.74 4.43
N GLY A 72 10.44 4.35 4.78
CA GLY A 72 10.50 5.79 5.04
C GLY A 72 10.12 6.61 3.81
N GLU A 73 10.62 6.25 2.64
CA GLU A 73 10.32 6.94 1.38
C GLU A 73 8.85 6.80 0.99
N ALA A 74 8.27 5.60 1.09
CA ALA A 74 6.88 5.34 0.78
C ALA A 74 5.94 6.09 1.73
N MET A 75 6.28 6.13 3.02
CA MET A 75 5.54 6.87 4.03
C MET A 75 5.58 8.37 3.78
N ALA A 76 6.76 8.91 3.47
CA ALA A 76 6.96 10.34 3.24
C ALA A 76 6.29 10.85 1.95
N LYS A 77 6.19 10.02 0.91
CA LYS A 77 5.68 10.44 -0.39
C LYS A 77 4.22 10.07 -0.64
N TYR A 78 3.82 8.85 -0.27
CA TYR A 78 2.58 8.26 -0.80
C TYR A 78 1.65 7.67 0.26
N HIS A 79 2.15 7.20 1.40
CA HIS A 79 1.36 6.45 2.37
C HIS A 79 1.35 7.12 3.77
N PRO A 80 0.35 7.97 4.08
CA PRO A 80 0.30 8.76 5.31
C PRO A 80 -0.20 7.95 6.53
N HIS A 81 0.26 6.72 6.67
CA HIS A 81 -0.08 5.81 7.77
C HIS A 81 1.18 5.17 8.34
N GLY A 82 1.03 4.38 9.42
CA GLY A 82 2.14 3.83 10.18
C GLY A 82 3.13 3.00 9.33
N ASP A 83 4.41 3.14 9.67
CA ASP A 83 5.54 2.42 9.08
C ASP A 83 5.40 0.90 9.21
N LEU A 84 4.84 0.42 10.33
CA LEU A 84 4.60 -1.01 10.56
C LEU A 84 3.76 -1.64 9.45
N ALA A 85 2.66 -0.99 9.02
CA ALA A 85 1.79 -1.53 7.98
C ALA A 85 2.51 -1.61 6.62
N LEU A 86 3.38 -0.64 6.31
CA LEU A 86 4.22 -0.67 5.12
C LEU A 86 5.25 -1.80 5.19
N TYR A 87 5.93 -1.95 6.34
CA TYR A 87 6.95 -2.97 6.50
C TYR A 87 6.37 -4.38 6.45
N ASP A 88 5.26 -4.64 7.15
CA ASP A 88 4.57 -5.94 7.12
C ASP A 88 4.11 -6.29 5.71
N THR A 89 3.63 -5.28 4.97
CA THR A 89 3.25 -5.44 3.57
C THR A 89 4.47 -5.80 2.70
N LEU A 90 5.58 -5.06 2.84
CA LEU A 90 6.82 -5.32 2.11
C LEU A 90 7.35 -6.73 2.40
N VAL A 91 7.33 -7.14 3.67
CA VAL A 91 7.73 -8.48 4.10
C VAL A 91 6.89 -9.54 3.42
N ARG A 92 5.55 -9.40 3.43
CA ARG A 92 4.63 -10.34 2.79
C ARG A 92 4.84 -10.43 1.28
N LEU A 93 5.17 -9.32 0.62
CA LEU A 93 5.49 -9.28 -0.81
C LEU A 93 6.77 -10.04 -1.18
N ALA A 94 7.63 -10.33 -0.20
CA ALA A 94 8.91 -11.04 -0.37
C ALA A 94 8.86 -12.53 0.03
N GLN A 95 7.80 -12.97 0.74
CA GLN A 95 7.67 -14.34 1.24
C GLN A 95 7.12 -15.27 0.15
N ASP A 96 7.91 -16.26 -0.25
CA ASP A 96 7.57 -17.28 -1.25
C ASP A 96 6.51 -18.31 -0.76
N PHE A 97 6.39 -18.49 0.55
CA PHE A 97 5.32 -19.29 1.16
C PHE A 97 3.99 -18.52 1.27
N SER A 98 4.03 -17.19 1.14
CA SER A 98 2.83 -16.33 1.21
C SER A 98 2.26 -15.98 -0.17
N LEU A 99 3.12 -15.89 -1.20
CA LEU A 99 2.75 -15.55 -2.57
C LEU A 99 3.28 -16.59 -3.55
N ARG A 100 2.47 -16.92 -4.55
CA ARG A 100 2.90 -17.85 -5.60
C ARG A 100 4.08 -17.30 -6.41
N TYR A 101 4.09 -15.99 -6.67
CA TYR A 101 5.19 -15.26 -7.29
C TYR A 101 5.46 -13.96 -6.49
N PRO A 102 6.49 -13.94 -5.64
CA PRO A 102 6.88 -12.76 -4.88
C PRO A 102 7.15 -11.55 -5.79
N LEU A 103 6.73 -10.37 -5.34
CA LEU A 103 6.92 -9.10 -6.05
C LEU A 103 8.14 -8.32 -5.51
N VAL A 104 8.65 -8.73 -4.36
CA VAL A 104 9.86 -8.17 -3.73
C VAL A 104 10.87 -9.31 -3.57
N ASP A 105 12.14 -9.01 -3.85
CA ASP A 105 13.27 -9.87 -3.56
C ASP A 105 13.94 -9.34 -2.29
N GLY A 106 13.86 -10.11 -1.21
CA GLY A 106 14.33 -9.75 0.13
C GLY A 106 15.63 -10.47 0.51
N GLN A 107 16.53 -9.74 1.18
CA GLN A 107 17.75 -10.27 1.77
C GLN A 107 17.73 -10.10 3.31
N GLY A 108 17.95 -11.20 4.03
CA GLY A 108 17.89 -11.27 5.49
C GLY A 108 16.74 -12.15 5.96
N ASN A 109 16.37 -12.03 7.24
CA ASN A 109 15.26 -12.80 7.81
C ASN A 109 13.91 -12.11 7.54
N PHE A 110 13.12 -12.68 6.64
CA PHE A 110 11.77 -12.23 6.28
C PHE A 110 10.66 -13.10 6.90
N GLY A 111 10.98 -13.85 7.96
CA GLY A 111 10.06 -14.74 8.66
C GLY A 111 10.04 -16.16 8.08
N SER A 112 9.23 -17.01 8.68
CA SER A 112 9.15 -18.44 8.35
C SER A 112 7.70 -18.94 8.29
N ILE A 113 7.51 -20.15 7.76
CA ILE A 113 6.20 -20.84 7.76
C ILE A 113 5.74 -21.23 9.17
N ASP A 114 6.68 -21.33 10.12
CA ASP A 114 6.42 -21.67 11.52
C ASP A 114 5.83 -20.48 12.33
N GLY A 115 5.67 -19.33 11.67
CA GLY A 115 5.11 -18.12 12.26
C GLY A 115 6.15 -17.19 12.88
N ASP A 116 7.45 -17.42 12.64
CA ASP A 116 8.49 -16.49 13.08
C ASP A 116 8.34 -15.15 12.34
N PRO A 117 8.33 -14.02 13.06
CA PRO A 117 8.25 -12.72 12.43
C PRO A 117 9.55 -12.40 11.67
N ALA A 118 9.44 -11.51 10.69
CA ALA A 118 10.62 -10.93 10.06
C ALA A 118 11.49 -10.17 11.08
N ALA A 119 12.79 -10.10 10.80
CA ALA A 119 13.67 -9.22 11.56
C ALA A 119 13.25 -7.74 11.38
N ALA A 120 13.69 -6.86 12.27
CA ALA A 120 13.40 -5.43 12.15
C ALA A 120 13.94 -4.85 10.82
N MET A 121 13.24 -3.86 10.25
CA MET A 121 13.54 -3.24 8.95
C MET A 121 14.93 -2.61 8.79
N ARG A 122 15.67 -2.44 9.90
CA ARG A 122 17.08 -2.00 9.91
C ARG A 122 18.07 -3.12 9.53
N TYR A 123 17.66 -4.38 9.63
CA TYR A 123 18.48 -5.55 9.32
C TYR A 123 18.17 -6.13 7.94
N THR A 124 16.91 -6.06 7.50
CA THR A 124 16.48 -6.56 6.20
C THR A 124 16.76 -5.55 5.08
N GLU A 125 17.00 -6.10 3.89
CA GLU A 125 17.17 -5.34 2.66
C GLU A 125 16.26 -5.91 1.58
N ALA A 126 15.88 -5.09 0.61
CA ALA A 126 14.97 -5.48 -0.46
C ALA A 126 15.27 -4.74 -1.76
N ARG A 127 14.85 -5.36 -2.87
CA ARG A 127 14.72 -4.77 -4.21
C ARG A 127 13.50 -5.39 -4.90
N LEU A 128 13.11 -4.90 -6.06
CA LEU A 128 12.01 -5.50 -6.83
C LEU A 128 12.39 -6.92 -7.27
N ALA A 129 11.45 -7.85 -7.23
CA ALA A 129 11.62 -9.14 -7.90
C ALA A 129 11.57 -8.94 -9.43
N ALA A 130 12.20 -9.84 -10.20
CA ALA A 130 12.20 -9.74 -11.67
C ALA A 130 10.79 -9.67 -12.29
N ILE A 131 9.81 -10.37 -11.72
CA ILE A 131 8.42 -10.32 -12.18
C ILE A 131 7.78 -8.94 -12.02
N SER A 132 8.24 -8.14 -11.05
CA SER A 132 7.71 -6.80 -10.81
C SER A 132 8.11 -5.80 -11.88
N ASP A 133 9.16 -6.08 -12.66
CA ASP A 133 9.49 -5.27 -13.82
C ASP A 133 8.35 -5.33 -14.87
N GLU A 134 7.64 -6.46 -15.01
CA GLU A 134 6.45 -6.57 -15.87
C GLU A 134 5.21 -5.87 -15.28
N MET A 135 5.14 -5.74 -13.96
CA MET A 135 4.06 -5.00 -13.30
C MET A 135 4.21 -3.49 -13.53
N LEU A 136 5.44 -2.99 -13.60
CA LEU A 136 5.80 -1.58 -13.69
C LEU A 136 6.24 -1.15 -15.10
N ALA A 137 6.25 -2.07 -16.06
CA ALA A 137 6.72 -1.81 -17.42
C ALA A 137 5.95 -0.65 -18.06
N ASP A 138 6.69 0.26 -18.70
CA ASP A 138 6.16 1.42 -19.43
C ASP A 138 5.36 2.44 -18.61
N ILE A 139 5.44 2.41 -17.27
CA ILE A 139 4.71 3.35 -16.40
C ILE A 139 5.00 4.84 -16.71
N GLU A 140 6.21 5.14 -17.21
CA GLU A 140 6.66 6.48 -17.62
C GLU A 140 6.13 6.93 -18.99
N LYS A 141 5.42 6.06 -19.73
CA LYS A 141 4.92 6.33 -21.08
C LYS A 141 3.44 6.69 -21.10
N GLU A 142 2.96 7.34 -20.03
CA GLU A 142 1.55 7.78 -19.90
C GLU A 142 0.55 6.63 -20.08
N THR A 143 0.91 5.41 -19.67
CA THR A 143 0.06 4.22 -19.86
C THR A 143 -1.04 4.08 -18.80
N VAL A 144 -0.94 4.82 -17.70
CA VAL A 144 -1.89 4.81 -16.58
C VAL A 144 -2.12 6.23 -16.07
N ASP A 145 -3.29 6.46 -15.49
CA ASP A 145 -3.61 7.74 -14.88
C ASP A 145 -2.88 7.90 -13.55
N PHE A 146 -2.43 9.12 -13.28
CA PHE A 146 -1.82 9.54 -12.03
C PHE A 146 -2.74 10.53 -11.30
N VAL A 147 -2.79 10.41 -9.98
CA VAL A 147 -3.50 11.33 -9.09
C VAL A 147 -2.53 12.02 -8.16
N ASP A 148 -2.93 13.15 -7.60
CA ASP A 148 -2.15 13.82 -6.57
C ASP A 148 -2.04 12.92 -5.32
N ASN A 149 -0.89 12.96 -4.66
CA ASN A 149 -0.68 12.30 -3.39
C ASN A 149 -1.47 13.01 -2.26
N TYR A 150 -1.38 12.49 -1.04
CA TYR A 150 -2.18 12.95 0.09
C TYR A 150 -1.98 14.43 0.49
N ASP A 151 -0.87 15.07 0.11
CA ASP A 151 -0.60 16.48 0.38
C ASP A 151 -0.54 17.37 -0.89
N GLY A 152 -0.84 16.80 -2.06
CA GLY A 152 -0.92 17.51 -3.33
C GLY A 152 0.44 17.92 -3.94
N ARG A 153 1.57 17.45 -3.41
CA ARG A 153 2.91 17.84 -3.89
C ARG A 153 3.51 16.88 -4.89
N LEU A 154 3.14 15.62 -4.82
CA LEU A 154 3.62 14.55 -5.68
C LEU A 154 2.44 13.87 -6.37
N ARG A 155 2.74 12.99 -7.33
CA ARG A 155 1.72 12.19 -8.01
C ARG A 155 1.98 10.72 -7.80
N GLU A 156 0.91 9.93 -7.68
CA GLU A 156 0.96 8.48 -7.60
C GLU A 156 0.06 7.82 -8.67
N PRO A 157 0.45 6.65 -9.19
CA PRO A 157 -0.37 5.95 -10.17
C PRO A 157 -1.65 5.40 -9.53
N THR A 158 -2.77 5.56 -10.23
CA THR A 158 -4.06 4.98 -9.79
C THR A 158 -4.03 3.45 -9.82
N VAL A 159 -3.38 2.89 -10.84
CA VAL A 159 -3.10 1.46 -11.05
C VAL A 159 -1.72 1.28 -11.65
N LEU A 160 -1.12 0.10 -11.51
CA LEU A 160 0.09 -0.25 -12.27
C LEU A 160 -0.26 -0.72 -13.70
N PRO A 161 0.64 -0.58 -14.68
CA PRO A 161 0.46 -1.12 -16.03
C PRO A 161 0.13 -2.62 -16.06
N ALA A 162 0.68 -3.40 -15.12
CA ALA A 162 0.29 -4.78 -14.83
C ALA A 162 0.12 -5.67 -16.07
N ARG A 163 1.20 -5.91 -16.82
CA ARG A 163 1.19 -6.78 -18.01
C ARG A 163 0.82 -8.24 -17.71
N LEU A 164 0.86 -8.61 -16.44
CA LEU A 164 0.50 -9.93 -15.94
C LEU A 164 -0.84 -9.87 -15.20
N PRO A 165 -1.70 -10.90 -15.30
CA PRO A 165 -2.95 -10.98 -14.55
C PRO A 165 -2.70 -11.31 -13.07
N ASN A 166 -2.04 -10.41 -12.35
CA ASN A 166 -1.52 -10.62 -11.00
C ASN A 166 -2.63 -10.99 -9.99
N LEU A 167 -3.85 -10.46 -10.14
CA LEU A 167 -4.99 -10.86 -9.30
C LEU A 167 -5.26 -12.37 -9.36
N LEU A 168 -5.20 -12.96 -10.55
CA LEU A 168 -5.47 -14.40 -10.73
C LEU A 168 -4.28 -15.25 -10.31
N ILE A 169 -3.07 -14.73 -10.50
CA ILE A 169 -1.82 -15.46 -10.26
C ILE A 169 -1.47 -15.53 -8.78
N ASN A 170 -1.54 -14.38 -8.08
CA ASN A 170 -1.15 -14.25 -6.69
C ASN A 170 -2.35 -14.19 -5.73
N GLY A 171 -3.56 -13.94 -6.24
CA GLY A 171 -4.73 -13.72 -5.41
C GLY A 171 -4.62 -12.45 -4.58
N SER A 172 -5.64 -12.23 -3.76
CA SER A 172 -5.64 -11.22 -2.70
C SER A 172 -6.62 -11.68 -1.65
N SER A 173 -6.39 -11.31 -0.39
CA SER A 173 -7.38 -11.50 0.67
C SER A 173 -7.58 -10.18 1.40
N GLY A 174 -8.83 -9.82 1.66
CA GLY A 174 -9.18 -8.57 2.30
C GLY A 174 -10.54 -8.63 2.99
N ILE A 175 -10.60 -8.04 4.18
CA ILE A 175 -11.85 -7.87 4.94
C ILE A 175 -12.16 -6.37 4.93
N ALA A 176 -13.29 -6.00 4.34
CA ALA A 176 -13.77 -4.63 4.28
C ALA A 176 -14.97 -4.45 5.21
N VAL A 177 -15.68 -3.32 5.09
CA VAL A 177 -16.93 -3.11 5.81
C VAL A 177 -18.08 -3.78 5.04
N GLY A 178 -18.64 -4.85 5.62
CA GLY A 178 -19.78 -5.56 5.04
C GLY A 178 -19.45 -6.54 3.90
N MET A 179 -18.17 -6.73 3.56
CA MET A 179 -17.73 -7.65 2.51
C MET A 179 -16.32 -8.20 2.75
N ALA A 180 -15.99 -9.30 2.09
CA ALA A 180 -14.67 -9.93 2.12
C ALA A 180 -14.32 -10.50 0.74
N THR A 181 -13.03 -10.64 0.47
CA THR A 181 -12.44 -11.26 -0.72
C THR A 181 -11.22 -12.10 -0.37
#